data_AF-K2GQV8-F1
#
_entry.id   AF-K2GQV8-F1
#
_cell.length_a   1.000
_cell.length_b   1.000
_cell.length_c   1.000
_cell.angle_alpha   90.00
_cell.angle_beta   90.00
_cell.angle_gamma   90.00
#
_symmetry.space_group_name_H-M   'P 1'
#
loop_
_entity.id
_entity.type
_entity.pdbx_description
1 polymer ?
#
loop_
_entity_poly.entity_id
_entity_poly.type
_entity_poly.pdbx_seq_one_letter_code
_entity_poly.pdbx_strand_id
1 'polypeptide(L)'
;MKFIVLLFISYVLAQDCDGDDCEIVIEQDHTYLTYGSTFKLRHMMTGIRLHSLLVTYGMGSGQQAVTGLQDLDDVGSLWTIRCANKKCKSGFVFL
;
A
#
# COMPACT_ATOMS: atom_id res chain seq x y z
N MET A 1 -53.01 -12.76 1.93
CA MET A 1 -51.88 -12.92 2.89
C MET A 1 -50.63 -13.53 2.25
N LYS A 2 -50.74 -14.58 1.41
CA LYS A 2 -49.58 -15.17 0.69
C LYS A 2 -48.87 -14.24 -0.30
N PHE A 3 -49.59 -13.35 -0.99
CA PHE A 3 -48.99 -12.38 -1.93
C PHE A 3 -48.16 -11.28 -1.23
N ILE A 4 -48.56 -10.83 -0.03
CA ILE A 4 -47.82 -9.82 0.73
C ILE A 4 -46.49 -10.37 1.24
N VAL A 5 -46.47 -11.65 1.65
CA VAL A 5 -45.25 -12.34 2.09
C VAL A 5 -44.28 -12.54 0.93
N LEU A 6 -44.77 -12.87 -0.26
CA LEU A 6 -43.92 -12.98 -1.46
C LEU A 6 -43.33 -11.62 -1.89
N LEU A 7 -44.11 -10.54 -1.79
CA LEU A 7 -43.62 -9.18 -2.06
C LEU A 7 -42.58 -8.72 -1.03
N PHE A 8 -42.75 -9.10 0.25
CA PHE A 8 -41.76 -8.85 1.30
C PHE A 8 -40.47 -9.65 1.08
N ILE A 9 -40.58 -10.93 0.68
CA ILE A 9 -39.40 -11.78 0.42
C ILE A 9 -38.64 -11.29 -0.81
N SER A 10 -39.33 -10.86 -1.87
CA SER A 10 -38.67 -10.25 -3.03
C SER A 10 -38.00 -8.91 -2.69
N TYR A 11 -38.58 -8.13 -1.77
CA TYR A 11 -37.98 -6.88 -1.30
C TYR A 11 -36.73 -7.14 -0.44
N VAL A 12 -36.79 -8.15 0.44
CA VAL A 12 -35.66 -8.54 1.30
C VAL A 12 -34.51 -9.16 0.49
N LEU A 13 -34.79 -9.98 -0.52
CA LEU A 13 -33.76 -10.56 -1.41
C LEU A 13 -33.21 -9.58 -2.45
N ALA A 14 -33.89 -8.46 -2.72
CA ALA A 14 -33.36 -7.39 -3.56
C ALA A 14 -32.37 -6.47 -2.81
N GLN A 15 -32.23 -6.65 -1.49
CA GLN A 15 -31.31 -5.91 -0.65
C GLN A 15 -30.01 -6.69 -0.42
N ASP A 16 -29.50 -7.36 -1.46
CA ASP A 16 -28.17 -7.94 -1.50
C ASP A 16 -27.37 -7.26 -2.62
N CYS A 17 -26.29 -6.58 -2.20
CA CYS A 17 -25.20 -6.06 -3.01
C CYS A 17 -25.53 -4.89 -3.95
N ASP A 18 -25.84 -3.73 -3.38
CA ASP A 18 -25.46 -2.47 -4.05
C ASP A 18 -23.95 -2.27 -3.87
N GLY A 19 -23.30 -1.90 -4.98
CA GLY A 19 -21.89 -2.14 -5.23
C GLY A 19 -20.88 -1.34 -4.41
N ASP A 20 -19.64 -1.82 -4.52
CA ASP A 20 -18.37 -1.09 -4.33
C ASP A 20 -18.27 -0.28 -3.03
N ASP A 21 -17.94 -0.96 -1.93
CA ASP A 21 -16.96 -0.52 -0.93
C ASP A 21 -16.98 -1.51 0.23
N CYS A 22 -16.51 -2.74 -0.02
CA CYS A 22 -15.82 -3.49 1.02
C CYS A 22 -14.47 -2.80 1.25
N GLU A 23 -14.47 -1.52 1.61
CA GLU A 23 -13.29 -0.86 2.15
C GLU A 23 -13.02 -1.58 3.46
N ILE A 24 -11.98 -2.41 3.45
CA ILE A 24 -11.32 -2.77 4.70
C ILE A 24 -10.83 -1.43 5.23
N VAL A 25 -11.63 -0.76 6.07
CA VAL A 25 -11.20 0.41 6.83
C VAL A 25 -10.19 -0.13 7.83
N ILE A 26 -8.98 -0.28 7.32
CA ILE A 26 -7.81 -0.35 8.15
C ILE A 26 -7.73 1.00 8.85
N GLU A 27 -8.21 1.08 10.10
CA GLU A 27 -7.70 2.10 11.02
C GLU A 27 -6.23 1.76 11.31
N GLN A 28 -5.40 1.92 10.29
CA GLN A 28 -3.96 1.88 10.38
C GLN A 28 -3.58 3.24 10.96
N ASP A 29 -3.61 3.33 12.27
CA ASP A 29 -2.92 4.37 13.03
C ASP A 29 -1.40 4.22 12.80
N HIS A 30 -0.96 4.48 11.56
CA HIS A 30 0.44 4.55 11.15
C HIS A 30 1.00 5.92 11.48
N THR A 31 0.71 6.42 12.69
CA THR A 31 1.22 7.72 13.13
C THR A 31 2.75 7.71 13.20
N TYR A 32 3.38 6.53 13.25
CA TYR A 32 4.82 6.39 13.37
C TYR A 32 5.37 5.24 12.51
N LEU A 33 6.45 5.49 11.75
CA LEU A 33 7.26 4.40 11.17
C LEU A 33 8.26 3.91 12.23
N THR A 34 8.67 2.66 12.11
CA THR A 34 9.65 2.04 13.01
C THR A 34 10.83 1.48 12.24
N TYR A 35 11.96 1.24 12.92
CA TYR A 35 13.09 0.56 12.29
C TYR A 35 12.71 -0.84 11.80
N GLY A 36 13.04 -1.13 10.55
CA GLY A 36 12.65 -2.35 9.85
C GLY A 36 11.28 -2.28 9.16
N SER A 37 10.53 -1.19 9.33
CA SER A 37 9.30 -0.97 8.55
C SER A 37 9.62 -0.89 7.06
N THR A 38 8.72 -1.43 6.24
CA THR A 38 8.78 -1.34 4.78
C THR A 38 7.58 -0.56 4.27
N PHE A 39 7.82 0.41 3.38
CA PHE A 39 6.81 1.35 2.92
C PHE A 39 7.02 1.70 1.43
N LYS A 40 5.99 2.28 0.80
CA LYS A 40 6.08 2.84 -0.57
C LYS A 40 5.95 4.36 -0.49
N LEU A 41 6.84 5.09 -1.15
CA LEU A 41 6.80 6.54 -1.24
C LEU A 41 6.01 6.95 -2.47
N ARG A 42 4.92 7.71 -2.28
CA ARG A 42 4.09 8.25 -3.36
C ARG A 42 4.31 9.75 -3.51
N HIS A 43 4.62 10.20 -4.72
CA HIS A 43 4.62 11.62 -5.04
C HIS A 43 3.18 12.15 -5.00
N MET A 44 2.93 13.18 -4.18
CA MET A 44 1.57 13.64 -3.87
C MET A 44 0.79 14.13 -5.09
N MET A 45 1.45 14.86 -6.00
CA MET A 45 0.79 15.48 -7.15
C MET A 45 0.47 14.47 -8.27
N THR A 46 1.41 13.59 -8.60
CA THR A 46 1.29 12.70 -9.76
C THR A 46 0.85 11.29 -9.38
N GLY A 47 0.91 10.94 -8.10
CA GLY A 47 0.61 9.61 -7.60
C GLY A 47 1.64 8.53 -7.95
N ILE A 48 2.73 8.90 -8.63
CA ILE A 48 3.83 8.01 -9.02
C ILE A 48 4.63 7.60 -7.77
N ARG A 49 5.09 6.36 -7.70
CA ARG A 49 5.88 5.82 -6.59
C ARG A 49 7.36 5.82 -6.87
N LEU A 50 8.17 6.07 -5.84
CA LEU A 50 9.62 5.96 -5.93
C LEU A 50 10.01 4.49 -6.14
N HIS A 51 10.77 4.21 -7.18
CA HIS A 51 11.09 2.87 -7.65
C HIS A 51 12.59 2.71 -7.93
N SER A 52 13.20 1.65 -7.40
CA SER A 52 14.56 1.23 -7.76
C SER A 52 14.55 0.48 -9.09
N LEU A 53 15.13 1.10 -10.13
CA LEU A 53 15.21 0.53 -11.47
C LEU A 53 16.56 -0.16 -11.67
N LEU A 54 16.53 -1.41 -12.14
CA LEU A 54 17.75 -2.11 -12.56
C LEU A 54 18.24 -1.54 -13.89
N VAL A 55 19.40 -0.89 -13.88
CA VAL A 55 20.08 -0.41 -15.07
C VAL A 55 21.49 -1.00 -15.12
N THR A 56 21.84 -1.63 -16.23
CA THR A 56 23.18 -2.17 -16.46
C THR A 56 24.07 -1.07 -17.01
N TYR A 57 24.79 -0.38 -16.12
CA TYR A 57 25.95 0.41 -16.52
C TYR A 57 27.13 -0.55 -16.74
N GLY A 58 27.98 -0.32 -17.75
CA GLY A 58 29.15 -1.17 -18.06
C GLY A 58 30.23 -1.13 -16.96
N MET A 59 31.51 -0.92 -17.31
CA MET A 59 32.54 -0.67 -16.29
C MET A 59 32.24 0.66 -15.58
N GLY A 60 31.93 0.61 -14.28
CA GLY A 60 31.49 1.76 -13.49
C GLY A 60 31.21 1.41 -12.03
N SER A 61 30.50 2.27 -11.30
CA SER A 61 30.29 2.16 -9.84
C SER A 61 29.33 1.05 -9.40
N GLY A 62 28.61 0.39 -10.32
CA GLY A 62 27.58 -0.62 -9.99
C GLY A 62 26.34 -0.06 -9.29
N GLN A 63 26.13 1.26 -9.33
CA GLN A 63 24.98 1.92 -8.71
C GLN A 63 23.68 1.67 -9.50
N GLN A 64 22.56 1.70 -8.79
CA GLN A 64 21.22 1.59 -9.37
C GLN A 64 20.63 2.97 -9.66
N ALA A 65 19.71 3.03 -10.62
CA ALA A 65 18.92 4.23 -10.89
C ALA A 65 17.66 4.25 -10.00
N VAL A 66 17.27 5.43 -9.53
CA VAL A 66 16.01 5.62 -8.80
C VAL A 66 15.09 6.49 -9.66
N THR A 67 13.89 6.00 -9.91
CA THR A 67 12.91 6.60 -10.84
C THR A 67 11.51 6.64 -10.22
N GLY A 68 10.54 7.11 -10.98
CA GLY A 68 9.12 7.02 -10.62
C GLY A 68 8.40 5.97 -11.46
N LEU A 69 7.61 5.10 -10.80
CA LEU A 69 6.77 4.09 -11.45
C LEU A 69 5.30 4.24 -11.04
N GLN A 70 4.37 4.05 -11.98
CA GLN A 70 2.93 4.18 -11.72
C GLN A 70 2.30 2.90 -11.15
N ASP A 71 2.93 1.76 -11.38
CA ASP A 71 2.50 0.45 -10.87
C ASP A 71 2.41 0.46 -9.33
N LEU A 72 1.27 0.02 -8.81
CA LEU A 72 0.97 0.01 -7.38
C LEU A 72 1.65 -1.17 -6.67
N ASP A 73 1.84 -2.29 -7.38
CA ASP A 73 2.19 -3.59 -6.80
C ASP A 73 3.64 -3.99 -7.06
N ASP A 74 4.37 -3.15 -7.77
CA ASP A 74 5.78 -3.37 -8.03
C ASP A 74 6.63 -3.45 -6.74
N VAL A 75 7.52 -4.45 -6.72
CA VAL A 75 8.41 -4.78 -5.59
C VAL A 75 9.59 -3.82 -5.50
N GLY A 76 10.07 -3.29 -6.63
CA GLY A 76 11.13 -2.27 -6.67
C GLY A 76 10.69 -0.93 -6.06
N SER A 77 9.41 -0.77 -5.75
CA SER A 77 8.85 0.40 -5.07
C SER A 77 8.81 0.27 -3.54
N LEU A 78 9.27 -0.86 -2.98
CA LEU A 78 9.34 -1.10 -1.53
C LEU A 78 10.66 -0.59 -0.94
N TRP A 79 10.57 0.21 0.11
CA TRP A 79 11.71 0.79 0.81
C TRP A 79 11.71 0.38 2.28
N THR A 80 12.82 -0.14 2.79
CA THR A 80 12.95 -0.56 4.20
C THR A 80 13.80 0.43 4.98
N ILE A 81 13.31 0.87 6.14
CA ILE A 81 14.05 1.75 7.04
C ILE A 81 15.13 0.95 7.77
N ARG A 82 16.38 1.40 7.66
CA ARG A 82 17.55 0.84 8.35
C ARG A 82 18.28 1.96 9.11
N CYS A 83 19.18 1.56 10.00
CA CYS A 83 19.91 2.48 10.84
C CYS A 83 21.22 2.92 10.22
N ALA A 84 21.49 4.23 10.28
CA ALA A 84 22.72 4.80 9.77
C ALA A 84 23.94 4.47 10.64
N ASN A 85 23.79 4.49 11.98
CA ASN A 85 24.87 4.22 12.92
C ASN A 85 24.34 3.54 14.21
N LYS A 86 24.85 2.33 14.53
CA LYS A 86 24.53 1.44 15.68
C LYS A 86 23.22 0.63 15.61
N LYS A 87 23.20 -0.44 16.41
CA LYS A 87 22.14 -1.48 16.48
C LYS A 87 20.81 -0.87 16.93
N CYS A 88 19.89 -0.67 16.01
CA CYS A 88 18.51 -0.39 16.36
C CYS A 88 17.75 -1.68 16.60
N LYS A 89 16.85 -1.64 17.56
CA LYS A 89 15.87 -2.70 17.75
C LYS A 89 14.74 -2.49 16.74
N SER A 90 14.42 -3.53 15.98
CA SER A 90 13.28 -3.49 15.06
C SER A 90 11.99 -3.24 15.85
N GLY A 91 11.08 -2.46 15.27
CA GLY A 91 9.82 -2.06 15.91
C GLY A 91 9.91 -0.86 16.84
N PHE A 92 11.10 -0.25 17.02
CA PHE A 92 11.22 1.02 17.75
C PHE A 92 10.98 2.20 16.80
N VAL A 93 10.20 3.18 17.25
CA VAL A 93 9.85 4.40 16.50
C VAL A 93 11.08 5.27 16.28
N PHE A 94 11.22 5.86 15.09
CA PHE A 94 12.18 6.94 14.88
C PHE A 94 11.53 8.25 15.37
N LEU A 95 12.13 8.90 16.36
CA LEU A 95 11.76 10.24 16.85
C LEU A 95 12.73 11.27 16.25
#